data_AF-A0A8T6M094-F1
#
_entry.id   AF-A0A8T6M094-F1
#
_cell.length_a   1.000
_cell.length_b   1.000
_cell.length_c   1.000
_cell.angle_alpha   90.00
_cell.angle_beta   90.00
_cell.angle_gamma   90.00
#
_symmetry.space_group_name_H-M   'P 1'
#
loop_
_entity.id
_entity.type
_entity.pdbx_description
1 polymer ?
#
loop_
_entity_poly.entity_id
_entity_poly.type
_entity_poly.pdbx_seq_one_letter_code
_entity_poly.pdbx_strand_id
1 'polypeptide(L)'
;MGKRIQKKEIIREILFFLLKFNLLLIPFYAVIYFDVNFYSFQEWFAGFIGFMLKMLGYSPDVSGIFIYVKDLAVDISRDCVGWKSIYSLFALVLASPGILKNKLKFLIKWV
;
A
#
# COMPACT_ATOMS: atom_id res chain seq x y z
N MET A 1 40.38 11.21 13.20
CA MET A 1 39.69 11.81 12.02
C MET A 1 38.70 10.88 11.30
N GLY A 2 38.81 9.54 11.40
CA GLY A 2 37.96 8.59 10.66
C GLY A 2 36.44 8.58 10.95
N LYS A 3 36.00 8.87 12.20
CA LYS A 3 34.56 8.88 12.56
C LYS A 3 33.73 9.95 11.81
N ARG A 4 34.34 11.06 11.38
CA ARG A 4 33.62 12.13 10.64
C ARG A 4 33.38 11.78 9.17
N ILE A 5 34.24 10.95 8.57
CA ILE A 5 34.14 10.56 7.16
C ILE A 5 33.01 9.53 6.98
N GLN A 6 32.95 8.50 7.84
CA GLN A 6 31.84 7.53 7.85
C GLN A 6 30.47 8.19 8.06
N LYS A 7 30.39 9.20 8.95
CA LYS A 7 29.15 9.94 9.19
C LYS A 7 28.66 10.69 7.94
N LYS A 8 29.58 11.23 7.12
CA LYS A 8 29.22 11.93 5.87
C LYS A 8 28.69 10.96 4.82
N GLU A 9 29.28 9.79 4.69
CA GLU A 9 28.84 8.75 3.73
C GLU A 9 27.44 8.23 4.08
N ILE A 10 27.20 7.93 5.36
CA ILE A 10 25.87 7.48 5.84
C ILE A 10 24.80 8.55 5.59
N ILE A 11 25.09 9.82 5.87
CA ILE A 11 24.14 10.92 5.61
C ILE A 11 23.83 11.04 4.10
N ARG A 12 24.85 10.88 3.25
CA ARG A 12 24.66 10.91 1.79
C ARG A 12 23.78 9.75 1.32
N GLU A 13 23.97 8.56 1.85
CA GLU A 13 23.13 7.39 1.54
C GLU A 13 21.68 7.59 1.97
N ILE A 14 21.46 8.13 3.17
CA ILE A 14 20.12 8.45 3.67
C ILE A 14 19.45 9.52 2.79
N LEU A 15 20.17 10.58 2.43
CA LEU A 15 19.65 11.62 1.53
C LEU A 15 19.27 11.04 0.16
N PHE A 16 20.13 10.18 -0.40
CA PHE A 16 19.86 9.54 -1.68
C PHE A 16 18.64 8.61 -1.60
N PHE A 17 18.51 7.85 -0.51
CA PHE A 17 17.34 7.03 -0.22
C PHE A 17 16.07 7.89 -0.15
N LEU A 18 16.08 8.97 0.64
CA LEU A 18 14.93 9.85 0.82
C LEU A 18 14.52 10.51 -0.49
N LEU A 19 15.48 10.98 -1.28
CA LEU A 19 15.22 11.58 -2.58
C LEU A 19 14.58 10.56 -3.54
N LYS A 20 15.13 9.36 -3.62
CA LYS A 20 14.57 8.28 -4.45
C LYS A 20 13.18 7.87 -3.99
N PHE A 21 12.96 7.75 -2.68
CA PHE A 21 11.66 7.41 -2.11
C PHE A 21 10.61 8.47 -2.44
N ASN A 22 10.92 9.75 -2.24
CA ASN A 22 10.00 10.84 -2.57
C ASN A 22 9.68 10.91 -4.07
N LEU A 23 10.67 10.70 -4.94
CA LEU A 23 10.43 10.60 -6.38
C LEU A 23 9.48 9.45 -6.74
N LEU A 24 9.64 8.29 -6.09
CA LEU A 24 8.74 7.15 -6.26
C LEU A 24 7.34 7.40 -5.71
N LEU A 25 7.14 8.36 -4.80
CA LEU A 25 5.82 8.74 -4.31
C LEU A 25 5.10 9.75 -5.21
N ILE A 26 5.75 10.35 -6.21
CA ILE A 26 5.11 11.34 -7.10
C ILE A 26 3.84 10.77 -7.77
N PRO A 27 3.84 9.57 -8.37
CA PRO A 27 2.62 9.01 -8.98
C PRO A 27 1.52 8.77 -7.94
N PHE A 28 1.88 8.39 -6.72
CA PHE A 28 0.94 8.25 -5.62
C PHE A 28 0.26 9.57 -5.27
N TYR A 29 1.03 10.66 -5.15
CA TYR A 29 0.48 12.00 -4.95
C TYR A 29 -0.37 12.45 -6.12
N ALA A 30 -0.01 12.12 -7.37
CA ALA A 30 -0.82 12.42 -8.53
C ALA A 30 -2.20 11.73 -8.46
N VAL A 31 -2.24 10.45 -8.11
CA VAL A 31 -3.50 9.70 -7.92
C VAL A 31 -4.41 10.36 -6.87
N ILE A 32 -3.83 10.84 -5.77
CA ILE A 32 -4.57 11.57 -4.73
C ILE A 32 -5.04 12.93 -5.26
N TYR A 33 -4.16 13.70 -5.91
CA TYR A 33 -4.43 15.05 -6.37
C TYR A 33 -5.52 15.11 -7.45
N PHE A 34 -5.51 14.16 -8.39
CA PHE A 34 -6.52 14.06 -9.43
C PHE A 34 -7.81 13.34 -8.97
N ASP A 35 -7.89 12.98 -7.69
CA ASP A 35 -9.00 12.24 -7.10
C ASP A 35 -9.45 11.02 -7.95
N VAL A 36 -8.47 10.25 -8.43
CA VAL A 36 -8.74 9.13 -9.35
C VAL A 36 -9.66 8.12 -8.70
N ASN A 37 -10.84 7.92 -9.29
CA ASN A 37 -11.84 7.02 -8.74
C ASN A 37 -11.48 5.55 -9.00
N PHE A 38 -11.43 4.76 -7.92
CA PHE A 38 -11.16 3.32 -7.94
C PHE A 38 -12.43 2.50 -7.65
N TYR A 39 -13.59 2.99 -8.06
CA TYR A 39 -14.89 2.38 -7.77
C TYR A 39 -14.93 0.87 -8.06
N SER A 40 -14.45 0.45 -9.24
CA SER A 40 -14.42 -0.99 -9.59
C SER A 40 -13.54 -1.82 -8.65
N PHE A 41 -12.46 -1.25 -8.12
CA PHE A 41 -11.59 -1.94 -7.18
C PHE A 41 -12.20 -1.99 -5.77
N GLN A 42 -12.92 -0.94 -5.37
CA GLN A 42 -13.70 -0.92 -4.13
C GLN A 42 -14.81 -1.96 -4.16
N GLU A 43 -15.56 -2.06 -5.26
CA GLU A 43 -16.64 -3.04 -5.44
C GLU A 43 -16.09 -4.49 -5.41
N TRP A 44 -14.98 -4.75 -6.11
CA TRP A 44 -14.31 -6.05 -6.04
C TRP A 44 -13.87 -6.39 -4.61
N PHE A 45 -13.31 -5.41 -3.89
CA PHE A 45 -12.87 -5.59 -2.51
C PHE A 45 -14.05 -5.80 -1.55
N ALA A 46 -15.17 -5.09 -1.75
CA ALA A 46 -16.41 -5.29 -1.01
C ALA A 46 -16.95 -6.71 -1.21
N GLY A 47 -16.94 -7.20 -2.45
CA GLY A 47 -17.28 -8.59 -2.77
C GLY A 47 -16.35 -9.60 -2.09
N PHE A 48 -15.04 -9.34 -2.06
CA PHE A 48 -14.07 -10.18 -1.36
C PHE A 48 -14.33 -10.24 0.15
N ILE A 49 -14.58 -9.09 0.79
CA ILE A 49 -14.94 -9.04 2.22
C ILE A 49 -16.27 -9.77 2.47
N GLY A 50 -17.28 -9.56 1.62
CA GLY A 50 -18.55 -10.27 1.70
C GLY A 50 -18.38 -11.79 1.61
N PHE A 51 -17.52 -12.27 0.71
CA PHE A 51 -17.18 -13.69 0.62
C PHE A 51 -16.52 -14.21 1.90
N MET A 52 -15.56 -13.47 2.48
CA MET A 52 -14.92 -13.82 3.75
C MET A 52 -15.93 -13.89 4.91
N LEU A 53 -16.82 -12.90 5.01
CA LEU A 53 -17.86 -12.86 6.03
C LEU A 53 -18.84 -14.05 5.88
N LYS A 54 -19.17 -14.43 4.64
CA LYS A 54 -19.99 -15.61 4.38
C LYS A 54 -19.30 -16.91 4.83
N MET A 55 -17.99 -17.04 4.61
CA MET A 55 -17.22 -18.18 5.12
C MET A 55 -17.16 -18.24 6.66
N LEU A 56 -17.23 -17.08 7.32
CA LEU A 56 -17.31 -16.97 8.77
C LEU A 56 -18.73 -17.23 9.33
N GLY A 57 -19.71 -17.54 8.48
CA GLY A 57 -21.08 -17.87 8.87
C GLY A 57 -22.03 -16.68 8.98
N TYR A 58 -21.63 -15.49 8.50
CA TYR A 58 -22.53 -14.34 8.38
C TYR A 58 -23.32 -14.39 7.07
N SER A 59 -24.42 -13.64 6.99
CA SER A 59 -25.20 -13.44 5.76
C SER A 59 -25.04 -12.00 5.26
N PRO A 60 -23.87 -11.64 4.70
CA PRO A 60 -23.66 -10.31 4.16
C PRO A 60 -24.43 -10.12 2.86
N ASP A 61 -25.08 -8.97 2.71
CA ASP A 61 -25.58 -8.47 1.43
C ASP A 61 -24.62 -7.39 0.90
N VAL A 62 -24.18 -7.52 -0.35
CA VAL A 62 -23.16 -6.64 -0.94
C VAL A 62 -23.81 -5.88 -2.09
N SER A 63 -23.81 -4.55 -1.99
CA SER A 63 -24.39 -3.67 -3.01
C SER A 63 -23.38 -2.57 -3.37
N GLY A 64 -22.69 -2.76 -4.50
CA GLY A 64 -21.60 -1.89 -4.92
C GLY A 64 -20.47 -1.86 -3.88
N ILE A 65 -20.23 -0.69 -3.28
CA ILE A 65 -19.21 -0.49 -2.24
C ILE A 65 -19.73 -0.70 -0.82
N PHE A 66 -21.02 -1.01 -0.65
CA PHE A 66 -21.62 -1.23 0.66
C PHE A 66 -21.74 -2.70 1.00
N ILE A 67 -21.49 -3.03 2.27
CA ILE A 67 -21.71 -4.35 2.85
C ILE A 67 -22.68 -4.22 4.00
N TYR A 68 -23.80 -4.93 3.92
CA TYR A 68 -24.84 -4.98 4.94
C TYR A 68 -24.75 -6.28 5.70
N VAL A 69 -24.62 -6.22 7.02
CA VAL A 69 -24.62 -7.39 7.91
C VAL A 69 -25.58 -7.11 9.05
N LYS A 70 -26.74 -7.78 9.05
CA LYS A 70 -27.83 -7.50 10.01
C LYS A 70 -28.23 -6.01 9.92
N ASP A 71 -28.06 -5.26 11.01
CA ASP A 71 -28.39 -3.83 11.09
C ASP A 71 -27.18 -2.90 10.86
N LEU A 72 -26.02 -3.46 10.47
CA LEU A 72 -24.80 -2.70 10.20
C LEU A 72 -24.62 -2.51 8.69
N ALA A 73 -24.51 -1.26 8.26
CA ALA A 73 -24.06 -0.89 6.93
C ALA A 73 -22.60 -0.42 6.98
N VAL A 74 -21.72 -1.05 6.22
CA VAL A 74 -20.30 -0.72 6.12
C VAL A 74 -20.01 -0.19 4.73
N ASP A 75 -19.49 1.02 4.65
CA ASP A 75 -19.00 1.63 3.41
C ASP A 75 -17.51 1.30 3.18
N ILE A 76 -17.20 0.69 2.04
CA ILE A 76 -15.82 0.44 1.62
C ILE A 76 -15.27 1.70 0.93
N SER A 77 -14.75 2.60 1.77
CA SER A 77 -14.05 3.79 1.32
C SER A 77 -12.76 3.45 0.54
N ARG A 78 -12.25 4.41 -0.23
CA ARG A 78 -10.99 4.25 -1.01
C ARG A 78 -9.79 3.88 -0.13
N ASP A 79 -9.85 4.24 1.14
CA ASP A 79 -8.78 4.00 2.10
C ASP A 79 -8.82 2.59 2.70
N CYS A 80 -9.99 1.95 2.67
CA CYS A 80 -10.17 0.57 3.15
C CYS A 80 -9.44 -0.46 2.29
N VAL A 81 -9.20 -0.16 1.01
CA VAL A 81 -8.57 -1.11 0.07
C VAL A 81 -7.05 -1.24 0.27
N GLY A 82 -6.44 -0.40 1.13
CA GLY A 82 -5.04 -0.56 1.55
C GLY A 82 -4.00 -0.25 0.46
N TRP A 83 -4.42 0.22 -0.72
CA TRP A 83 -3.54 0.51 -1.85
C TRP A 83 -2.46 1.56 -1.50
N LYS A 84 -2.77 2.51 -0.60
CA LYS A 84 -1.81 3.52 -0.12
C LYS A 84 -0.63 2.88 0.61
N SER A 85 -0.93 1.95 1.51
CA SER A 85 0.08 1.23 2.31
C SER A 85 0.92 0.30 1.44
N ILE A 86 0.27 -0.43 0.52
CA ILE A 86 0.94 -1.32 -0.43
C ILE A 86 1.90 -0.51 -1.32
N TYR A 87 1.42 0.59 -1.92
CA TYR A 87 2.26 1.44 -2.76
C TYR A 87 3.44 2.02 -1.99
N SER A 88 3.21 2.53 -0.78
CA SER A 88 4.26 3.08 0.08
C SER A 88 5.32 2.03 0.43
N LEU A 89 4.89 0.79 0.70
CA LEU A 89 5.79 -0.34 0.92
C LEU A 89 6.64 -0.65 -0.32
N PHE A 90 6.02 -0.69 -1.51
CA PHE A 90 6.75 -0.89 -2.77
C PHE A 90 7.77 0.22 -3.01
N ALA A 91 7.38 1.48 -2.84
CA ALA A 91 8.27 2.62 -2.97
C ALA A 91 9.45 2.51 -1.98
N LEU A 92 9.18 2.10 -0.74
CA LEU A 92 10.19 1.93 0.31
C LEU A 92 11.20 0.83 -0.05
N VAL A 93 10.71 -0.34 -0.46
CA VAL A 93 11.53 -1.48 -0.87
C VAL A 93 12.41 -1.11 -2.07
N LEU A 94 11.86 -0.44 -3.07
CA LEU A 94 12.61 0.01 -4.24
C LEU A 94 13.64 1.10 -3.92
N ALA A 95 13.29 2.02 -3.01
CA ALA A 95 14.16 3.10 -2.57
C ALA A 95 15.35 2.62 -1.75
N SER A 96 15.18 1.55 -0.95
CA SER A 96 16.21 0.99 -0.07
C SER A 96 17.55 0.76 -0.80
N PRO A 97 18.71 0.84 -0.14
CA PRO A 97 20.00 0.51 -0.77
C PRO A 97 20.11 -0.99 -1.10
N GLY A 98 20.83 -1.35 -2.17
CA GLY A 98 21.11 -2.75 -2.52
C GLY A 98 20.54 -3.23 -3.87
N ILE A 99 20.75 -4.52 -4.16
CA ILE A 99 20.41 -5.17 -5.44
C ILE A 99 18.91 -5.50 -5.50
N LEU A 100 18.26 -5.21 -6.63
CA LEU A 100 16.81 -5.41 -6.82
C LEU A 100 16.33 -6.83 -6.52
N LYS A 101 17.09 -7.85 -6.95
CA LYS A 101 16.81 -9.26 -6.67
C LYS A 101 16.72 -9.57 -5.17
N ASN A 102 17.58 -8.95 -4.36
CA ASN A 102 17.59 -9.16 -2.91
C ASN A 102 16.44 -8.41 -2.22
N LYS A 103 16.04 -7.26 -2.75
CA LYS A 103 14.91 -6.46 -2.26
C LYS A 103 13.57 -7.16 -2.49
N LEU A 104 13.37 -7.72 -3.68
CA LEU A 104 12.13 -8.42 -4.04
C LEU A 104 12.00 -9.79 -3.36
N LYS A 105 13.11 -10.36 -2.87
CA LYS A 105 13.10 -11.62 -2.11
C LYS A 105 12.20 -11.53 -0.87
N PHE A 106 12.06 -10.34 -0.28
CA PHE A 106 11.12 -10.11 0.82
C PHE A 106 9.67 -10.35 0.42
N LEU A 107 9.26 -10.00 -0.80
CA LEU A 107 7.87 -10.19 -1.26
C LEU A 107 7.55 -11.66 -1.55
N ILE A 108 8.55 -12.44 -1.97
CA ILE A 108 8.37 -13.84 -2.39
C ILE A 108 8.48 -14.80 -1.19
N LYS A 109 9.22 -14.45 -0.14
CA LYS A 109 9.49 -15.37 0.99
C LYS A 109 8.25 -15.66 1.86
N TRP A 110 7.16 -14.91 1.70
CA TRP A 110 5.92 -15.05 2.48
C TRP A 110 4.75 -15.66 1.70
N VAL A 111 4.98 -16.01 0.43
CA VAL A 111 4.05 -16.79 -0.41
C VAL A 111 4.56 -18.22 -0.47
#